data_AF-A0A4R3N2J1-F1
#
_entry.id   AF-A0A4R3N2J1-F1
#
_cell.length_a   1.000
_cell.length_b   1.000
_cell.length_c   1.000
_cell.angle_alpha   90.00
_cell.angle_beta   90.00
_cell.angle_gamma   90.00
#
_symmetry.space_group_name_H-M   'P 1'
#
loop_
_entity.id
_entity.type
_entity.pdbx_description
1 polymer ?
#
loop_
_entity_poly.entity_id
_entity_poly.type
_entity_poly.pdbx_seq_one_letter_code
_entity_poly.pdbx_strand_id
1 'polypeptide(L)'
;MNDILTFGLTWLPPVVAVLAMILAVSALFSISALRRQLREIRRDVQRQNTSLLALHGAMKVIAEDVIAHAQTQSSVRRTLERLTDGQSELRLRDVDEGLYPQAIQMIHDGRSREEVRRLCGLTQSEVDLLFSLHAQDAASGGSRAASRRH
;
A
#
# COMPACT_ATOMS: atom_id res chain seq x y z
N MET A 1 -83.20 -12.88 63.11
CA MET A 1 -82.99 -12.38 61.73
C MET A 1 -81.89 -11.31 61.65
N ASN A 2 -81.60 -10.58 62.73
CA ASN A 2 -80.53 -9.57 62.75
C ASN A 2 -79.10 -10.16 62.81
N ASP A 3 -78.91 -11.36 63.37
CA ASP A 3 -77.57 -11.95 63.53
C ASP A 3 -76.94 -12.34 62.18
N ILE A 4 -77.73 -12.74 61.19
CA ILE A 4 -77.23 -13.11 59.85
C ILE A 4 -76.70 -11.87 59.10
N LEU A 5 -77.31 -10.70 59.34
CA LEU A 5 -76.87 -9.43 58.75
C LEU A 5 -75.58 -8.90 59.39
N THR A 6 -75.40 -9.08 60.70
CA THR A 6 -74.17 -8.67 61.41
C THR A 6 -73.00 -9.59 61.09
N PHE A 7 -73.23 -10.90 60.92
CA PHE A 7 -72.21 -11.81 60.38
C PHE A 7 -71.86 -11.48 58.92
N GLY A 8 -72.80 -11.13 58.04
CA GLY A 8 -72.43 -10.72 56.67
C GLY A 8 -71.54 -9.46 56.62
N LEU A 9 -71.84 -8.46 57.47
CA LEU A 9 -71.17 -7.16 57.46
C LEU A 9 -69.77 -7.20 58.10
N THR A 10 -69.53 -8.09 59.06
CA THR A 10 -68.24 -8.21 59.76
C THR A 10 -67.16 -8.89 58.93
N TRP A 11 -67.53 -9.70 57.94
CA TRP A 11 -66.57 -10.39 57.07
C TRP A 11 -66.20 -9.63 55.79
N LEU A 12 -66.95 -8.57 55.44
CA LEU A 12 -66.60 -7.66 54.34
C LEU A 12 -65.21 -6.99 54.48
N PRO A 13 -64.87 -6.34 55.62
CA PRO A 13 -63.58 -5.67 55.75
C PRO A 13 -62.34 -6.58 55.60
N PRO A 14 -62.26 -7.77 56.23
CA PRO A 14 -61.10 -8.65 56.03
C PRO A 14 -61.01 -9.18 54.60
N VAL A 15 -62.14 -9.45 53.94
CA VAL A 15 -62.13 -9.90 52.53
C VAL A 15 -61.58 -8.81 51.62
N VAL A 16 -62.00 -7.55 51.79
CA VAL A 16 -61.46 -6.42 51.01
C VAL A 16 -59.97 -6.20 51.30
N ALA A 17 -59.54 -6.32 52.56
CA ALA A 17 -58.14 -6.19 52.94
C ALA A 17 -57.26 -7.28 52.29
N VAL A 18 -57.72 -8.53 52.29
CA VAL A 18 -57.02 -9.65 51.62
C VAL A 18 -56.95 -9.41 50.11
N LEU A 19 -58.05 -8.97 49.50
CA LEU A 19 -58.10 -8.70 48.05
C LEU A 19 -57.15 -7.56 47.66
N ALA A 20 -57.10 -6.49 48.46
CA ALA A 20 -56.16 -5.39 48.28
C ALA A 20 -54.69 -5.85 48.44
N MET A 21 -54.42 -6.73 49.41
CA MET A 21 -53.07 -7.28 49.61
C MET A 21 -52.63 -8.14 48.41
N ILE A 22 -53.53 -8.97 47.88
CA ILE A 22 -53.26 -9.80 46.68
C ILE A 22 -52.96 -8.91 45.48
N LEU A 23 -53.75 -7.86 45.26
CA LEU A 23 -53.51 -6.90 44.17
C LEU A 23 -52.16 -6.19 44.33
N ALA A 24 -51.82 -5.73 45.54
CA ALA A 24 -50.53 -5.11 45.81
C ALA A 24 -49.36 -6.06 45.52
N VAL A 25 -49.45 -7.33 45.93
CA VAL A 25 -48.43 -8.35 45.67
C VAL A 25 -48.30 -8.62 44.17
N SER A 26 -49.42 -8.74 43.43
CA SER A 26 -49.39 -8.95 41.97
C SER A 26 -48.75 -7.77 41.23
N ALA A 27 -49.03 -6.54 41.67
CA ALA A 27 -48.45 -5.33 41.09
C ALA A 27 -46.94 -5.24 41.36
N LEU A 28 -46.49 -5.61 42.56
CA LEU A 28 -45.06 -5.68 42.88
C LEU A 28 -44.36 -6.76 42.04
N PHE A 29 -45.01 -7.90 41.83
CA PHE A 29 -44.47 -8.98 41.02
C PHE A 29 -44.32 -8.58 39.54
N SER A 30 -45.33 -7.93 38.95
CA SER A 30 -45.29 -7.46 37.57
C SER A 30 -44.24 -6.37 37.36
N ILE A 31 -44.11 -5.43 38.31
CA ILE A 31 -43.05 -4.39 38.28
C ILE A 31 -41.66 -5.04 38.37
N SER A 32 -41.49 -6.05 39.21
CA SER A 32 -40.23 -6.78 39.34
C SER A 32 -39.88 -7.54 38.05
N ALA A 33 -40.87 -8.18 37.41
CA ALA A 33 -40.71 -8.87 36.14
C ALA A 33 -40.33 -7.90 35.01
N LEU A 34 -41.01 -6.76 34.89
CA LEU A 34 -40.67 -5.71 33.92
C LEU A 34 -39.24 -5.18 34.14
N ARG A 35 -38.84 -4.96 35.40
CA ARG A 35 -37.48 -4.54 35.75
C ARG A 35 -36.43 -5.60 35.41
N ARG A 36 -36.78 -6.89 35.40
CA ARG A 36 -35.87 -7.96 34.95
C ARG A 36 -35.72 -7.93 33.42
N GLN A 37 -36.83 -7.82 32.69
CA GLN A 37 -36.81 -7.71 31.23
C GLN A 37 -36.04 -6.48 30.74
N LEU A 38 -36.24 -5.32 31.38
CA LEU A 38 -35.49 -4.10 31.08
C LEU A 38 -33.97 -4.26 31.33
N ARG A 39 -33.58 -5.06 32.33
CA ARG A 39 -32.17 -5.36 32.60
C ARG A 39 -31.57 -6.31 31.58
N GLU A 40 -32.33 -7.28 31.10
CA GLU A 40 -31.90 -8.18 30.01
C GLU A 40 -31.74 -7.41 28.70
N ILE A 41 -32.73 -6.59 28.31
CA ILE A 41 -32.64 -5.75 27.11
C ILE A 41 -31.44 -4.80 27.19
N ARG A 42 -31.21 -4.16 28.35
CA ARG A 42 -30.02 -3.31 28.53
C ARG A 42 -28.71 -4.08 28.37
N ARG A 43 -28.63 -5.32 28.88
CA ARG A 43 -27.44 -6.16 28.72
C ARG A 43 -27.21 -6.54 27.26
N ASP A 44 -28.26 -6.82 26.50
CA ASP A 44 -28.15 -7.14 25.09
C ASP A 44 -27.73 -5.93 24.25
N VAL A 45 -28.28 -4.75 24.53
CA VAL A 45 -27.84 -3.49 23.91
C VAL A 45 -26.38 -3.21 24.22
N GLN A 46 -25.93 -3.46 25.45
CA GLN A 46 -24.54 -3.25 25.83
C GLN A 46 -23.60 -4.23 25.10
N ARG A 47 -23.99 -5.49 24.94
CA ARG A 47 -23.25 -6.48 24.14
C ARG A 47 -23.19 -6.11 22.66
N GLN A 48 -24.28 -5.61 22.09
CA GLN A 48 -24.32 -5.15 20.70
C GLN A 48 -23.43 -3.93 20.48
N ASN A 49 -23.45 -2.95 21.38
CA ASN A 49 -22.54 -1.80 21.31
C ASN A 49 -21.07 -2.21 21.42
N THR A 50 -20.75 -3.16 22.30
CA THR A 50 -19.36 -3.66 22.42
C THR A 50 -18.90 -4.34 21.12
N SER A 51 -19.80 -5.08 20.48
CA SER A 51 -19.52 -5.75 19.20
C SER A 51 -19.35 -4.74 18.05
N LEU A 52 -20.16 -3.67 18.03
CA LEU A 52 -20.02 -2.59 17.07
C LEU A 52 -18.72 -1.80 17.27
N LEU A 53 -18.32 -1.52 18.51
CA LEU A 53 -17.03 -0.88 18.79
C LEU A 53 -15.86 -1.77 18.36
N ALA A 54 -15.92 -3.08 18.60
CA ALA A 54 -14.90 -4.02 18.15
C ALA A 54 -14.81 -4.07 16.61
N LEU A 55 -15.96 -4.09 15.92
CA LEU A 55 -16.00 -4.07 14.45
C LEU A 55 -15.47 -2.74 13.88
N HIS A 56 -15.83 -1.62 14.49
CA HIS A 56 -15.32 -0.31 14.09
C HIS A 56 -13.81 -0.19 14.33
N GLY A 57 -13.31 -0.73 15.44
CA GLY A 57 -11.88 -0.84 15.71
C GLY A 57 -11.14 -1.69 14.67
N ALA A 58 -11.68 -2.87 14.34
CA ALA A 58 -11.11 -3.74 13.30
C ALA A 58 -11.11 -3.05 11.92
N MET A 59 -12.20 -2.36 11.56
CA MET A 59 -12.30 -1.64 10.30
C MET A 59 -11.30 -0.48 10.22
N LYS A 60 -11.07 0.24 11.33
CA LYS A 60 -10.05 1.31 11.39
C LYS A 60 -8.63 0.76 11.18
N VAL A 61 -8.29 -0.36 11.82
CA VAL A 61 -6.99 -1.01 11.66
C VAL A 61 -6.77 -1.45 10.20
N ILE A 62 -7.79 -2.05 9.57
CA ILE A 62 -7.73 -2.44 8.16
C ILE A 62 -7.56 -1.22 7.25
N ALA A 63 -8.26 -0.12 7.52
CA ALA A 63 -8.13 1.10 6.73
C ALA A 63 -6.72 1.71 6.83
N GLU A 64 -6.13 1.74 8.02
CA GLU A 64 -4.74 2.20 8.22
C GLU A 64 -3.73 1.30 7.49
N ASP A 65 -3.92 -0.02 7.54
CA ASP A 65 -3.07 -1.00 6.86
C ASP A 65 -3.14 -0.86 5.33
N VAL A 66 -4.34 -0.69 4.77
CA VAL A 66 -4.53 -0.46 3.32
C VAL A 66 -3.85 0.82 2.87
N ILE A 67 -3.90 1.89 3.66
CA ILE A 67 -3.22 3.16 3.34
C ILE A 67 -1.69 2.96 3.37
N ALA A 68 -1.15 2.28 4.38
CA ALA A 68 0.28 1.98 4.49
C ALA A 68 0.77 1.11 3.32
N HIS A 69 -0.03 0.11 2.91
CA HIS A 69 0.26 -0.70 1.74
C HIS A 69 0.21 0.09 0.43
N ALA A 70 -0.77 0.98 0.26
CA ALA A 70 -0.84 1.86 -0.91
C ALA A 70 0.39 2.78 -1.00
N GLN A 71 0.86 3.33 0.12
CA GLN A 71 2.08 4.14 0.18
C GLN A 71 3.32 3.32 -0.20
N THR A 72 3.45 2.10 0.34
CA THR A 72 4.56 1.19 0.01
C THR A 72 4.54 0.78 -1.46
N GLN A 73 3.37 0.50 -2.03
CA GLN A 73 3.26 0.18 -3.45
C GLN A 73 3.62 1.39 -4.33
N SER A 74 3.26 2.60 -3.91
CA SER A 74 3.62 3.83 -4.62
C SER A 74 5.13 4.10 -4.57
N SER A 75 5.80 3.82 -3.45
CA SER A 75 7.24 4.00 -3.34
C SER A 75 7.99 2.97 -4.18
N VAL A 76 7.56 1.71 -4.15
CA VAL A 76 8.11 0.65 -5.01
C VAL A 76 7.94 0.99 -6.48
N ARG A 77 6.77 1.47 -6.92
CA ARG A 77 6.55 1.93 -8.31
C ARG A 77 7.51 3.04 -8.71
N ARG A 78 7.68 4.06 -7.87
CA ARG A 78 8.64 5.16 -8.14
C ARG A 78 10.08 4.67 -8.20
N THR A 79 10.46 3.72 -7.35
CA THR A 79 11.81 3.14 -7.41
C THR A 79 12.00 2.33 -8.68
N LEU A 80 10.99 1.57 -9.12
CA LEU A 80 11.02 0.85 -10.39
C LEU A 80 11.13 1.80 -11.58
N GLU A 81 10.33 2.87 -11.63
CA GLU A 81 10.43 3.89 -12.68
C GLU A 81 11.84 4.48 -12.75
N ARG A 82 12.40 4.89 -11.61
CA ARG A 82 13.80 5.39 -11.56
C ARG A 82 14.83 4.37 -12.01
N LEU A 83 14.63 3.09 -11.70
CA LEU A 83 15.51 2.01 -12.15
C LEU A 83 15.42 1.80 -13.66
N THR A 84 14.21 1.85 -14.20
CA THR A 84 13.96 1.75 -15.65
C THR A 84 14.54 2.94 -16.40
N ASP A 85 14.41 4.15 -15.86
CA ASP A 85 15.01 5.35 -16.44
C ASP A 85 16.54 5.25 -16.45
N GLY A 86 17.15 4.84 -15.33
CA GLY A 86 18.60 4.65 -15.24
C GLY A 86 19.11 3.53 -16.16
N GLN A 87 18.37 2.43 -16.32
CA GLN A 87 18.71 1.39 -17.29
C GLN A 87 18.62 1.88 -18.74
N SER A 88 17.65 2.74 -19.05
CA SER A 88 17.51 3.32 -20.38
C SER A 88 18.71 4.22 -20.70
N GLU A 89 19.11 5.07 -19.75
CA GLU A 89 20.28 5.94 -19.86
C GLU A 89 21.59 5.14 -20.03
N LEU A 90 21.79 4.09 -19.22
CA LEU A 90 22.95 3.21 -19.34
C LEU A 90 22.98 2.46 -20.68
N ARG A 91 21.83 2.00 -21.17
CA ARG A 91 21.73 1.31 -22.46
C ARG A 91 22.04 2.22 -23.64
N LEU A 92 21.67 3.51 -23.55
CA LEU A 92 22.06 4.52 -24.53
C LEU A 92 23.59 4.75 -24.51
N ARG A 93 24.22 4.72 -23.33
CA ARG A 93 25.66 4.94 -23.18
C ARG A 93 26.53 3.76 -23.62
N ASP A 94 26.10 2.53 -23.35
CA ASP A 94 26.86 1.31 -23.66
C ASP A 94 26.91 1.01 -25.17
N VAL A 95 25.93 1.48 -25.95
CA VAL A 95 25.92 1.35 -27.42
C VAL A 95 26.94 2.27 -28.08
N ASP A 96 27.19 3.46 -27.52
CA ASP A 96 28.14 4.44 -28.09
C ASP A 96 29.57 4.31 -27.53
N GLU A 97 29.77 3.92 -26.27
CA GLU A 97 31.12 3.97 -25.66
C GLU A 97 32.06 2.83 -26.11
N GLY A 98 31.56 1.72 -26.67
CA GLY A 98 32.40 0.57 -27.05
C GLY A 98 33.03 0.66 -28.45
N LEU A 99 32.26 1.09 -29.45
CA LEU A 99 32.61 0.95 -30.87
C LEU A 99 33.45 2.11 -31.41
N TYR A 100 33.21 3.32 -30.91
CA TYR A 100 33.92 4.53 -31.35
C TYR A 100 35.38 4.59 -30.85
N PRO A 101 35.70 4.32 -29.57
CA PRO A 101 37.10 4.30 -29.12
C PRO A 101 37.91 3.20 -29.82
N GLN A 102 37.28 2.06 -30.10
CA GLN A 102 37.91 0.97 -30.85
C GLN A 102 38.18 1.37 -32.31
N ALA A 103 37.25 2.09 -32.95
CA ALA A 103 37.46 2.63 -34.30
C ALA A 103 38.59 3.66 -34.34
N ILE A 104 38.65 4.58 -33.36
CA ILE A 104 39.71 5.58 -33.23
C ILE A 104 41.09 4.91 -33.08
N GLN A 105 41.19 3.87 -32.24
CA GLN A 105 42.44 3.10 -32.10
C GLN A 105 42.87 2.46 -33.42
N MET A 106 41.94 1.84 -34.16
CA MET A 106 42.26 1.24 -35.47
C MET A 106 42.65 2.26 -36.55
N ILE A 107 42.12 3.48 -36.48
CA ILE A 107 42.54 4.59 -37.35
C ILE A 107 43.98 5.01 -37.03
N HIS A 108 44.33 5.11 -35.74
CA HIS A 108 45.71 5.40 -35.31
C HIS A 108 46.70 4.30 -35.70
N ASP A 109 46.25 3.04 -35.71
CA ASP A 109 47.05 1.89 -36.18
C ASP A 109 47.18 1.84 -37.72
N GLY A 110 46.54 2.77 -38.45
CA GLY A 110 46.66 2.91 -39.90
C GLY A 110 45.79 1.96 -40.71
N ARG A 111 44.74 1.36 -40.11
CA ARG A 111 43.82 0.48 -40.83
C ARG A 111 43.02 1.24 -41.89
N SER A 112 42.60 0.52 -42.92
CA SER A 112 41.82 1.09 -44.02
C SER A 112 40.40 1.45 -43.60
N ARG A 113 39.82 2.49 -44.22
CA ARG A 113 38.45 2.97 -43.95
C ARG A 113 37.40 1.84 -44.02
N GLU A 114 37.52 0.98 -45.02
CA GLU A 114 36.59 -0.13 -45.25
C GLU A 114 36.70 -1.22 -44.17
N GLU A 115 37.89 -1.42 -43.63
CA GLU A 115 38.17 -2.40 -42.58
C GLU A 115 37.63 -1.92 -41.22
N VAL A 116 37.83 -0.64 -40.87
CA VAL A 116 37.25 -0.01 -39.68
C VAL A 116 35.72 -0.01 -39.74
N ARG A 117 35.15 0.29 -40.90
CA ARG A 117 33.70 0.26 -41.14
C ARG A 117 33.09 -1.11 -40.86
N ARG A 118 33.71 -2.17 -41.40
CA ARG A 118 33.23 -3.55 -41.23
C ARG A 118 33.40 -4.07 -39.81
N LEU A 119 34.50 -3.74 -39.13
CA LEU A 119 34.82 -4.27 -37.80
C LEU A 119 34.04 -3.57 -36.68
N CYS A 120 33.81 -2.25 -36.78
CA CYS A 120 33.06 -1.49 -35.79
C CYS A 120 31.57 -1.33 -36.12
N GLY A 121 31.10 -1.85 -37.26
CA GLY A 121 29.69 -1.77 -37.66
C GLY A 121 29.19 -0.34 -37.92
N LEU A 122 30.09 0.57 -38.28
CA LEU A 122 29.80 2.00 -38.47
C LEU A 122 29.22 2.28 -39.87
N THR A 123 28.43 3.35 -39.98
CA THR A 123 27.95 3.88 -41.25
C THR A 123 29.06 4.55 -42.05
N GLN A 124 28.87 4.70 -43.36
CA GLN A 124 29.88 5.35 -44.23
C GLN A 124 30.18 6.80 -43.81
N SER A 125 29.15 7.53 -43.36
CA SER A 125 29.27 8.91 -42.86
C SER A 125 30.05 9.01 -41.55
N GLU A 126 29.85 8.07 -40.62
CA GLU A 126 30.56 8.05 -39.32
C GLU A 126 32.06 7.77 -39.51
N VAL A 127 32.40 6.81 -40.37
CA VAL A 127 33.80 6.48 -40.66
C VAL A 127 34.52 7.64 -41.34
N ASP A 128 33.88 8.31 -42.29
CA ASP A 128 34.50 9.44 -43.00
C ASP A 128 34.78 10.61 -42.03
N LEU A 129 33.85 10.89 -41.11
CA LEU A 129 34.02 11.89 -40.05
C LEU A 129 35.19 11.54 -39.11
N LEU A 130 35.27 10.29 -38.64
CA LEU A 130 36.33 9.84 -37.74
C LEU A 130 37.72 9.93 -38.39
N PHE A 131 37.84 9.55 -39.67
CA PHE A 131 39.09 9.70 -40.41
C PHE A 131 39.44 11.18 -40.65
N SER A 132 38.46 12.05 -40.89
CA SER A 132 38.71 13.49 -41.04
C SER A 132 39.27 14.13 -39.76
N LEU A 133 38.76 13.71 -38.59
CA LEU A 133 39.23 14.21 -37.30
C LEU A 133 40.59 13.64 -36.90
N HIS A 134 40.78 12.32 -37.01
CA HIS A 134 41.91 11.62 -36.36
C HIS A 134 43.07 11.25 -37.30
N ALA A 135 42.89 11.26 -38.63
CA ALA A 135 43.97 10.88 -39.56
C ALA A 135 45.15 11.87 -39.55
N GLN A 136 44.91 13.14 -39.20
CA GLN A 136 45.96 14.17 -39.08
C GLN A 136 46.84 13.95 -37.83
N ASP A 137 46.24 13.50 -36.73
CA ASP A 137 46.96 13.13 -35.51
C ASP A 137 47.72 11.80 -35.66
N ALA A 138 47.15 10.83 -36.39
CA ALA A 138 47.84 9.58 -36.71
C ALA A 138 49.10 9.80 -37.57
N ALA A 139 49.02 10.68 -38.58
CA ALA A 139 50.15 11.00 -39.46
C ALA A 139 51.28 11.78 -38.75
N SER A 140 50.96 12.58 -37.73
CA SER A 140 51.96 13.34 -36.97
C SER A 140 52.59 12.54 -35.80
N GLY A 141 51.88 11.54 -35.26
CA GLY A 141 52.38 10.65 -34.20
C GLY A 141 53.41 9.61 -34.67
N GLY A 142 53.29 9.11 -35.91
CA GLY A 142 54.22 8.11 -36.47
C GLY A 142 55.62 8.64 -36.78
N SER A 143 55.78 9.95 -36.95
CA SER A 143 57.06 10.58 -37.31
C SER A 143 58.01 10.80 -36.12
N ARG A 144 57.52 10.72 -34.86
CA ARG A 144 58.37 10.87 -33.66
C ARG A 144 59.05 9.58 -33.20
N ALA A 145 58.63 8.41 -33.69
CA ALA A 145 59.21 7.12 -33.30
C ALA A 145 60.45 6.72 -34.13
N ALA A 146 60.65 7.29 -35.32
CA ALA A 146 61.77 6.94 -36.21
C ALA A 146 63.07 7.74 -35.96
N SER A 147 63.04 8.79 -35.12
CA SER A 147 64.20 9.67 -34.84
C SER A 147 64.86 9.38 -33.47
N ARG A 148 64.78 8.13 -32.98
CA ARG A 148 65.36 7.75 -31.68
C ARG A 148 66.13 6.42 -31.68
N ARG A 149 66.70 6.04 -32.83
CA ARG A 149 67.73 4.99 -32.90
C ARG A 149 68.82 5.39 -33.90
N HIS A 150 70.00 5.60 -33.31
CA HIS A 150 71.34 5.83 -33.88
C HIS A 150 71.67 7.19 -34.48
#